data_AF-A0AAD2BX29-F1
#
_entry.id   AF-A0AAD2BX29-F1
#
_cell.length_a   1.000
_cell.length_b   1.000
_cell.length_c   1.000
_cell.angle_alpha   90.00
_cell.angle_beta   90.00
_cell.angle_gamma   90.00
#
_symmetry.space_group_name_H-M   'P 1'
#
loop_
_entity.id
_entity.type
_entity.pdbx_description
1 polymer ?
#
loop_
_entity_poly.entity_id
_entity_poly.type
_entity_poly.pdbx_seq_one_letter_code
_entity_poly.pdbx_strand_id
1 'polypeptide(L)' 'MELKDARDDAKKLLMTLIEQQPAMFGSANAPNGRAGETAAHFCSMFIETYAAYLVKTTE' A
#
# COMPACT_ATOMS: atom_id res chain seq x y z
N MET A 1 -17.64 -7.17 -5.56
CA MET A 1 -17.18 -6.47 -4.34
C MET A 1 -17.34 -4.97 -4.56
N GLU A 2 -17.81 -4.19 -3.57
CA GLU A 2 -17.84 -2.73 -3.72
C GLU A 2 -16.42 -2.15 -3.63
N LEU A 3 -16.13 -1.10 -4.42
CA LEU A 3 -14.80 -0.46 -4.47
C LEU A 3 -14.33 0.05 -3.10
N LYS A 4 -15.29 0.39 -2.22
CA LYS A 4 -15.02 0.82 -0.84
C LYS A 4 -14.49 -0.34 0.02
N ASP A 5 -15.12 -1.51 -0.05
CA ASP A 5 -14.66 -2.72 0.63
C ASP A 5 -13.29 -3.17 0.10
N ALA A 6 -13.09 -3.14 -1.23
CA ALA A 6 -11.81 -3.49 -1.85
C ALA A 6 -10.65 -2.58 -1.38
N ARG A 7 -10.93 -1.29 -1.14
CA ARG A 7 -9.95 -0.35 -0.57
C ARG A 7 -9.65 -0.65 0.91
N ASP A 8 -10.64 -1.06 1.68
CA ASP A 8 -10.46 -1.42 3.09
C ASP A 8 -9.61 -2.69 3.24
N ASP A 9 -9.87 -3.70 2.41
CA ASP A 9 -9.05 -4.92 2.32
C ASP A 9 -7.61 -4.62 1.88
N ALA A 10 -7.43 -3.80 0.84
CA ALA A 10 -6.11 -3.38 0.39
C ALA A 10 -5.34 -2.64 1.49
N LYS A 11 -6.02 -1.79 2.27
CA LYS A 11 -5.41 -1.07 3.40
C LYS A 11 -4.99 -2.02 4.53
N LYS A 12 -5.80 -3.02 4.88
CA LYS A 12 -5.45 -4.03 5.88
C LYS A 12 -4.21 -4.82 5.46
N LEU A 13 -4.19 -5.29 4.21
CA LEU A 13 -3.05 -6.02 3.66
C LEU A 13 -1.78 -5.17 3.66
N LEU A 14 -1.87 -3.90 3.27
CA LEU A 14 -0.75 -2.96 3.31
C LEU A 14 -0.20 -2.79 4.73
N MET A 15 -1.08 -2.66 5.74
CA MET A 15 -0.63 -2.58 7.14
C MET A 15 0.08 -3.87 7.58
N THR A 16 -0.45 -5.04 7.25
CA THR A 16 0.21 -6.32 7.54
C THR A 16 1.58 -6.43 6.87
N LEU A 17 1.73 -5.98 5.62
CA LEU A 17 3.01 -5.95 4.92
C LEU A 17 4.03 -5.02 5.58
N ILE A 18 3.58 -3.84 6.03
CA ILE A 18 4.44 -2.89 6.77
C ILE A 18 4.90 -3.49 8.10
N GLU A 19 4.01 -4.15 8.84
CA GLU A 19 4.35 -4.80 10.11
C GLU A 19 5.33 -5.97 9.93
N GLN A 20 5.17 -6.75 8.87
CA GLN A 20 6.05 -7.89 8.58
C GLN A 20 7.37 -7.47 7.93
N GLN A 21 7.41 -6.35 7.22
CA GLN A 21 8.58 -5.88 6.49
C GLN A 21 8.86 -4.38 6.74
N PRO A 22 9.28 -4.01 7.97
CA PRO A 22 9.61 -2.63 8.30
C PRO A 22 10.79 -2.07 7.48
N ALA A 23 11.65 -2.94 6.96
CA ALA A 23 12.76 -2.57 6.08
C ALA A 23 12.33 -2.11 4.68
N MET A 24 11.08 -2.37 4.27
CA MET A 24 10.58 -2.02 2.93
C MET A 24 10.50 -0.49 2.73
N PHE A 25 10.27 0.25 3.82
CA PHE A 25 10.13 1.72 3.80
C PHE A 25 11.30 2.45 4.50
N GLY A 26 12.12 1.71 5.26
CA GLY A 26 13.28 2.23 5.96
C GLY A 26 14.58 1.84 5.25
N SER A 27 14.95 2.54 4.19
CA SER A 27 16.32 2.44 3.68
C SER A 27 17.21 3.40 4.46
N ALA A 28 18.18 2.85 5.22
CA ALA A 28 19.12 3.62 6.05
C ALA A 28 19.97 4.65 5.27
N ASN A 29 19.94 4.63 3.93
CA ASN A 29 20.70 5.51 3.04
C ASN A 29 19.84 6.52 2.25
N ALA A 30 18.53 6.63 2.50
CA ALA A 30 17.70 7.60 1.80
C ALA A 30 17.74 8.98 2.50
N PRO A 31 18.12 10.07 1.82
CA PRO A 31 18.11 11.41 2.42
C PRO A 31 16.69 11.75 2.90
N ASN A 32 16.57 11.99 4.21
CA ASN A 32 15.37 12.04 5.06
C ASN A 32 14.15 12.88 4.59
N GLY A 33 14.20 13.56 3.44
CA GLY A 33 13.08 14.34 2.89
C GLY A 33 12.24 13.63 1.82
N ARG A 34 12.85 12.76 0.99
CA ARG A 34 12.14 12.09 -0.13
C ARG A 34 11.56 10.72 0.22
N ALA A 35 12.04 10.11 1.30
CA ALA A 35 11.61 8.78 1.73
C ALA A 35 10.12 8.76 2.14
N GLY A 36 9.65 9.76 2.88
CA GLY A 36 8.25 9.85 3.31
C GLY A 36 7.26 10.06 2.17
N GLU A 37 7.59 10.96 1.23
CA GLU A 37 6.75 11.21 0.04
C GLU A 37 6.68 9.98 -0.87
N THR A 38 7.83 9.32 -1.09
CA THR A 38 7.88 8.10 -1.91
C THR A 38 7.11 6.95 -1.26
N ALA A 39 7.23 6.79 0.06
CA ALA A 39 6.46 5.80 0.82
C ALA A 39 4.95 6.08 0.74
N ALA A 40 4.54 7.33 0.94
CA ALA A 40 3.14 7.74 0.83
C ALA A 40 2.58 7.49 -0.58
N HIS A 41 3.34 7.82 -1.62
CA HIS A 41 2.97 7.58 -3.01
C HIS A 41 2.83 6.08 -3.31
N PHE A 42 3.78 5.25 -2.84
CA PHE A 42 3.70 3.80 -2.95
C PHE A 42 2.44 3.24 -2.27
N CYS A 43 2.19 3.65 -1.02
CA CYS A 43 1.01 3.21 -0.26
C CYS A 43 -0.30 3.57 -0.98
N SER A 44 -0.39 4.78 -1.53
CA SER A 44 -1.57 5.22 -2.31
C SER A 44 -1.75 4.36 -3.56
N MET A 45 -0.68 4.19 -4.35
CA MET A 45 -0.71 3.37 -5.57
C MET A 45 -1.06 1.90 -5.29
N PHE A 46 -0.53 1.34 -4.21
CA PHE A 46 -0.83 -0.03 -3.80
C PHE A 46 -2.32 -0.21 -3.50
N ILE A 47 -2.90 0.68 -2.68
CA ILE A 47 -4.31 0.61 -2.31
C ILE A 47 -5.19 0.68 -3.56
N GLU A 48 -4.94 1.63 -4.47
CA GLU A 48 -5.77 1.79 -5.66
C GLU A 48 -5.62 0.62 -6.64
N THR A 49 -4.39 0.16 -6.87
CA THR A 49 -4.11 -0.95 -7.80
C THR A 49 -4.69 -2.26 -7.28
N TYR A 50 -4.49 -2.54 -5.99
CA TYR A 50 -4.99 -3.78 -5.39
C TYR A 50 -6.51 -3.76 -5.22
N ALA A 51 -7.10 -2.61 -4.88
CA ALA A 51 -8.55 -2.48 -4.87
C ALA A 51 -9.17 -2.70 -6.26
N ALA A 52 -8.57 -2.14 -7.32
CA ALA A 52 -9.02 -2.38 -8.70
C ALA A 52 -8.89 -3.85 -9.11
N TYR A 53 -7.80 -4.52 -8.69
CA TYR A 53 -7.61 -5.95 -8.89
C TYR A 53 -8.70 -6.77 -8.18
N LEU A 54 -8.95 -6.52 -6.89
CA LEU A 54 -9.96 -7.22 -6.10
C LEU A 54 -11.37 -7.06 -6.68
N VAL A 55 -11.72 -5.86 -7.15
CA VAL A 55 -13.00 -5.64 -7.85
C VAL A 55 -13.08 -6.51 -9.09
N LYS A 56 -12.05 -6.48 -9.95
CA LYS A 56 -12.01 -7.23 -11.21
C LYS A 56 -12.02 -8.75 -11.03
N THR A 57 -11.41 -9.27 -9.96
CA THR A 57 -11.38 -10.72 -9.69
C THR A 57 -12.59 -11.23 -8.93
N THR A 58 -13.43 -10.33 -8.39
CA THR A 58 -14.69 -10.67 -7.72
C THR A 58 -15.89 -10.48 -8.66
N GLU A 59 -15.65 -10.30 -9.96
CA GLU A 59 -16.64 -10.26 -11.05
C GLU A 59 -16.71 -11.59 -11.82
#